data_AF-N8R9F9-F1
#
_entry.id   AF-N8R9F9-F1
#
_cell.length_a   1.000
_cell.length_b   1.000
_cell.length_c   1.000
_cell.angle_alpha   90.00
_cell.angle_beta   90.00
_cell.angle_gamma   90.00
#
_symmetry.space_group_name_H-M   'P 1'
#
loop_
_entity.id
_entity.type
_entity.pdbx_description
1 polymer ?
#
loop_
_entity_poly.entity_id
_entity_poly.type
_entity_poly.pdbx_seq_one_letter_code
_entity_poly.pdbx_strand_id
1 'polypeptide(L)'
;MTQEYFDLNRGVDIPDRTDLMLSRTKELLEAIDRNNDYSCIKLMRFPIDGELTAEAIIVDVECDGIPPRNTVGLQYRERLALLVSKDPEELVHVLAMRKDFPTLIHQNQRGKGQPASLCLYFEPSISVLRTWTPQKFLRRIQWWFEKSSKNELHPIDQPVESLFFRSKFELILPFNFKELKEKNSNFTITRGSVRQDEGFSCFLHTDNPKDQNNSRFRYIQLELPPVVHGVIANDPSNFGELVDLLLDRGIDLIKELKIALDKLVTESGATVPDNYKGTLILLQIPICRAIDSPVEKELYRAFLTPIDILDLGVELDLLIKMDRKYYRNTLLLTDNQILNNRWRTHLSTAF
;
A
#
# COMPACT_ATOMS: atom_id res chain seq x y z
N MET A 1 10.98 1.30 29.52
CA MET A 1 11.29 2.18 28.37
C MET A 1 10.22 3.25 28.32
N THR A 2 10.59 4.50 28.13
CA THR A 2 9.65 5.61 27.96
C THR A 2 8.91 5.45 26.64
N GLN A 3 7.59 5.50 26.68
CA GLN A 3 6.76 5.33 25.49
C GLN A 3 6.85 6.59 24.62
N GLU A 4 7.22 6.41 23.36
CA GLU A 4 7.32 7.51 22.41
C GLU A 4 6.05 7.65 21.59
N TYR A 5 5.59 8.90 21.43
CA TYR A 5 4.45 9.24 20.59
C TYR A 5 4.89 10.11 19.42
N PHE A 6 4.18 10.01 18.30
CA PHE A 6 4.29 10.95 17.20
C PHE A 6 3.91 12.35 17.65
N ASP A 7 4.60 13.34 17.11
CA ASP A 7 4.22 14.74 17.29
C ASP A 7 3.43 15.22 16.06
N LEU A 8 2.31 15.90 16.31
CA LEU A 8 1.43 16.41 15.27
C LEU A 8 1.83 17.86 14.93
N ASN A 9 3.08 18.05 14.52
CA ASN A 9 3.78 19.34 14.33
C ASN A 9 3.08 20.38 13.45
N ARG A 10 2.08 19.97 12.65
CA ARG A 10 1.30 20.88 11.80
C ARG A 10 0.12 21.51 12.52
N GLY A 11 -0.26 20.98 13.68
CA GLY A 11 -1.41 21.46 14.44
C GLY A 11 -1.01 22.52 15.47
N VAL A 12 -1.99 23.33 15.85
CA VAL A 12 -1.90 24.32 16.91
C VAL A 12 -2.79 23.89 18.08
N ASP A 13 -2.30 24.08 19.30
CA ASP A 13 -3.02 23.75 20.51
C ASP A 13 -4.29 24.59 20.67
N ILE A 14 -5.38 23.94 21.08
CA ILE A 14 -6.61 24.61 21.49
C ILE A 14 -6.66 24.55 23.02
N PRO A 15 -6.31 25.63 23.74
CA PRO A 15 -6.23 25.59 25.20
C PRO A 15 -7.61 25.59 25.85
N ASP A 16 -8.60 26.25 25.26
CA ASP A 16 -9.98 26.31 25.77
C ASP A 16 -10.93 25.50 24.90
N ARG A 17 -11.75 24.67 25.55
CA ARG A 17 -12.80 23.87 24.89
C ARG A 17 -13.83 24.76 24.19
N THR A 18 -14.03 26.00 24.63
CA THR A 18 -14.95 26.95 23.98
C THR A 18 -14.48 27.36 22.58
N ASP A 19 -13.18 27.24 22.30
CA ASP A 19 -12.59 27.63 21.02
C ASP A 19 -12.82 26.59 19.94
N LEU A 20 -13.35 25.40 20.27
CA LEU A 20 -13.75 24.40 19.29
C LEU A 20 -14.81 24.98 18.33
N MET A 21 -14.64 24.73 17.04
CA MET A 21 -15.48 25.27 15.98
C MET A 21 -16.46 24.24 15.44
N LEU A 22 -16.05 22.97 15.39
CA LEU A 22 -16.87 21.92 14.78
C LEU A 22 -17.84 21.32 15.82
N SER A 23 -19.13 21.31 15.51
CA SER A 23 -20.15 20.70 16.38
C SER A 23 -19.85 19.23 16.66
N ARG A 24 -19.43 18.48 15.62
CA ARG A 24 -19.04 17.07 15.74
C ARG A 24 -17.87 16.87 16.72
N THR A 25 -16.90 17.79 16.79
CA THR A 25 -15.81 17.73 17.78
C THR A 25 -16.34 17.96 19.19
N LYS A 26 -17.25 18.92 19.39
CA LYS A 26 -17.87 19.20 20.69
C LYS A 26 -18.67 18.00 21.19
N GLU A 27 -19.53 17.44 20.34
CA GLU A 27 -20.33 16.24 20.65
C GLU A 27 -19.44 15.04 20.98
N LEU A 28 -18.32 14.88 20.27
CA LEU A 28 -17.35 13.82 20.54
C LEU A 28 -16.62 14.03 21.86
N LEU A 29 -16.22 15.27 22.17
CA LEU A 29 -15.59 15.61 23.45
C LEU A 29 -16.54 15.36 24.63
N GLU A 30 -17.82 15.73 24.51
CA GLU A 30 -18.83 15.44 25.53
C GLU A 30 -19.01 13.92 25.75
N ALA A 31 -18.98 13.13 24.67
CA ALA A 31 -19.06 11.68 24.78
C ALA A 31 -17.82 11.07 25.43
N ILE A 32 -16.64 11.65 25.19
CA ILE A 32 -15.38 11.27 25.84
C ILE A 32 -15.45 11.57 27.33
N ASP A 33 -15.89 12.77 27.74
CA ASP A 33 -15.97 13.16 29.16
C ASP A 33 -16.93 12.27 29.97
N ARG A 34 -17.92 11.67 29.31
CA ARG A 34 -18.90 10.76 29.92
C ARG A 34 -18.46 9.29 29.88
N ASN A 35 -17.32 8.97 29.28
CA ASN A 35 -16.83 7.62 29.13
C ASN A 35 -15.53 7.43 29.95
N ASN A 36 -15.60 6.64 31.02
CA ASN A 36 -14.48 6.41 31.93
C ASN A 36 -13.28 5.73 31.27
N ASP A 37 -13.49 5.04 30.14
CA ASP A 37 -12.42 4.38 29.40
C ASP A 37 -11.61 5.35 28.52
N TYR A 38 -12.01 6.63 28.46
CA TYR A 38 -11.33 7.65 27.67
C TYR A 38 -10.88 8.82 28.54
N SER A 39 -9.67 9.30 28.28
CA SER A 39 -9.12 10.50 28.91
C SER A 39 -8.67 11.47 27.84
N CYS A 40 -9.26 12.67 27.80
CA CYS A 40 -8.80 13.74 26.91
C CYS A 40 -7.46 14.30 27.41
N ILE A 41 -6.44 14.23 26.56
CA ILE A 41 -5.09 14.71 26.85
C ILE A 41 -4.90 16.13 26.33
N LYS A 42 -5.40 16.41 25.12
CA LYS A 42 -5.13 17.67 24.42
C LYS A 42 -6.11 17.88 23.26
N LEU A 43 -6.41 19.14 22.97
CA LEU A 43 -7.16 19.56 21.78
C LEU A 43 -6.24 20.30 20.82
N MET A 44 -6.41 20.07 19.51
CA MET A 44 -5.58 20.67 18.48
C MET A 44 -6.41 21.06 17.25
N ARG A 45 -5.93 22.06 16.50
CA ARG A 45 -6.47 22.47 15.20
C ARG A 45 -5.42 22.29 14.11
N PHE A 46 -5.83 21.80 12.94
CA PHE A 46 -4.96 21.49 11.81
C PHE A 46 -5.32 22.27 10.56
N PRO A 47 -4.31 22.66 9.76
CA PRO A 47 -4.55 23.26 8.47
C PRO A 47 -4.92 22.19 7.43
N ILE A 48 -6.00 22.43 6.69
CA ILE A 48 -6.33 21.79 5.41
C ILE A 48 -6.26 22.88 4.36
N ASP A 49 -5.49 22.66 3.29
CA ASP A 49 -5.26 23.64 2.21
C ASP A 49 -4.80 25.03 2.68
N GLY A 50 -4.05 25.07 3.78
CA GLY A 50 -3.55 26.31 4.38
C GLY A 50 -4.50 26.98 5.37
N GLU A 51 -5.73 26.50 5.51
CA GLU A 51 -6.71 27.00 6.48
C GLU A 51 -6.90 26.02 7.65
N LEU A 52 -6.80 26.54 8.88
CA LEU A 52 -7.02 25.79 10.12
C LEU A 52 -8.49 25.33 10.27
N THR A 53 -8.88 24.24 9.59
CA THR A 53 -10.28 23.82 9.46
C THR A 53 -10.59 22.44 10.03
N ALA A 54 -9.59 21.60 10.28
CA ALA A 54 -9.77 20.33 10.99
C ALA A 54 -9.43 20.46 12.47
N GLU A 55 -10.10 19.68 13.32
CA GLU A 55 -9.83 19.63 14.76
C GLU A 55 -9.46 18.21 15.16
N ALA A 56 -8.62 18.05 16.17
CA ALA A 56 -8.35 16.74 16.74
C ALA A 56 -8.47 16.74 18.26
N ILE A 57 -8.93 15.61 18.78
CA ILE A 57 -8.92 15.30 20.21
C ILE A 57 -7.87 14.22 20.42
N ILE A 58 -6.82 14.55 21.17
CA ILE A 58 -5.83 13.57 21.61
C ILE A 58 -6.37 12.91 22.87
N VAL A 59 -6.54 11.60 22.83
CA VAL A 59 -7.10 10.82 23.92
C VAL A 59 -6.21 9.66 24.28
N ASP A 60 -6.20 9.28 25.55
CA ASP A 60 -5.85 7.93 25.95
C ASP A 60 -7.15 7.11 26.00
N VAL A 61 -7.14 5.92 25.39
CA VAL A 61 -8.21 4.93 25.49
C VAL A 61 -7.73 3.72 26.26
N GLU A 62 -8.54 3.27 27.21
CA GLU A 62 -8.36 2.04 27.96
C GLU A 62 -9.30 0.96 27.43
N CYS A 63 -8.80 -0.27 27.30
CA CYS A 63 -9.55 -1.38 26.71
C CYS A 63 -9.36 -2.66 27.52
N ASP A 64 -10.27 -2.92 28.45
CA ASP A 64 -10.27 -4.15 29.29
C ASP A 64 -10.35 -5.44 28.47
N GLY A 65 -10.91 -5.38 27.26
CA GLY A 65 -11.01 -6.53 26.36
C GLY A 65 -9.67 -7.01 25.78
N ILE A 66 -8.60 -6.21 25.88
CA ILE A 66 -7.27 -6.55 25.37
C ILE A 66 -6.60 -7.55 26.34
N PRO A 67 -6.28 -8.78 25.89
CA PRO A 67 -5.58 -9.75 26.74
C PRO A 67 -4.20 -9.22 27.15
N PRO A 68 -3.82 -9.37 28.43
CA PRO A 68 -2.45 -9.11 28.87
C PRO A 68 -1.46 -9.93 28.03
N ARG A 69 -0.39 -9.30 27.57
CA ARG A 69 0.65 -9.95 26.73
C ARG A 69 0.10 -10.59 25.45
N ASN A 70 -0.92 -9.97 24.83
CA ASN A 70 -1.34 -10.36 23.48
C ASN A 70 -0.14 -10.38 22.51
N THR A 71 -0.18 -11.28 21.54
CA THR A 71 0.94 -11.54 20.62
C THR A 71 1.15 -10.42 19.61
N VAL A 72 0.16 -9.53 19.45
CA VAL A 72 0.20 -8.46 18.45
C VAL A 72 0.80 -7.15 18.98
N GLY A 73 1.05 -7.04 20.29
CA GLY A 73 1.72 -5.87 20.87
C GLY A 73 0.82 -4.65 21.09
N LEU A 74 -0.50 -4.82 21.17
CA LEU A 74 -1.44 -3.78 21.60
C LEU A 74 -1.36 -3.58 23.12
N GLN A 75 -1.42 -2.34 23.57
CA GLN A 75 -1.38 -2.02 25.00
C GLN A 75 -2.78 -1.83 25.57
N TYR A 76 -2.92 -2.06 26.89
CA TYR A 76 -4.17 -1.79 27.61
C TYR A 76 -4.65 -0.34 27.42
N ARG A 77 -3.70 0.60 27.49
CA ARG A 77 -3.91 2.02 27.24
C ARG A 77 -3.16 2.42 25.98
N GLU A 78 -3.88 2.91 24.97
CA GLU A 78 -3.30 3.44 23.74
C GLU A 78 -3.63 4.93 23.58
N ARG A 79 -2.68 5.71 23.04
CA ARG A 79 -2.91 7.12 22.73
C ARG A 79 -3.36 7.27 21.28
N LEU A 80 -4.44 7.99 21.07
CA LEU A 80 -5.05 8.24 19.77
C LEU A 80 -5.16 9.73 19.48
N ALA A 81 -5.10 10.08 18.20
CA ALA A 81 -5.65 11.34 17.70
C ALA A 81 -6.93 11.06 16.92
N LEU A 82 -8.04 11.63 17.38
CA LEU A 82 -9.34 11.57 16.70
C LEU A 82 -9.48 12.84 15.86
N LEU A 83 -9.22 12.76 14.55
CA LEU A 83 -9.29 13.91 13.65
C LEU A 83 -10.67 14.05 13.03
N VAL A 84 -11.27 15.21 13.25
CA VAL A 84 -12.58 15.60 12.79
C VAL A 84 -12.42 16.60 11.64
N SER A 85 -12.94 16.23 10.48
CA SER A 85 -13.01 17.10 9.31
C SER A 85 -14.15 18.11 9.42
N LYS A 86 -14.00 19.24 8.73
CA LYS A 86 -15.09 20.20 8.52
C LYS A 86 -16.16 19.64 7.57
N ASP A 87 -15.76 18.71 6.69
CA ASP A 87 -16.71 18.02 5.82
C ASP A 87 -17.53 17.01 6.64
N PRO A 88 -18.87 17.19 6.74
CA PRO A 88 -19.71 16.25 7.46
C PRO A 88 -19.81 14.87 6.79
N GLU A 89 -19.45 14.72 5.51
CA GLU A 89 -19.45 13.45 4.78
C GLU A 89 -18.20 12.60 5.04
N GLU A 90 -17.14 13.21 5.59
CA GLU A 90 -15.94 12.50 6.01
C GLU A 90 -16.11 11.87 7.40
N LEU A 91 -15.60 10.66 7.54
CA LEU A 91 -15.54 9.97 8.84
C LEU A 91 -14.43 10.54 9.71
N VAL A 92 -14.60 10.44 11.03
CA VAL A 92 -13.54 10.79 11.98
C VAL A 92 -12.37 9.81 11.81
N HIS A 93 -11.18 10.33 11.52
CA HIS A 93 -9.98 9.51 11.40
C HIS A 93 -9.40 9.19 12.79
N VAL A 94 -8.91 7.97 12.96
CA VAL A 94 -8.29 7.53 14.22
C VAL A 94 -6.83 7.18 13.95
N LEU A 95 -5.92 7.98 14.51
CA LEU A 95 -4.49 7.75 14.39
C LEU A 95 -3.93 7.19 15.70
N ALA A 96 -3.28 6.03 15.65
CA ALA A 96 -2.54 5.47 16.78
C ALA A 96 -1.21 6.20 16.93
N MET A 97 -1.06 6.94 18.03
CA MET A 97 0.02 7.92 18.21
C MET A 97 1.32 7.29 18.68
N ARG A 98 1.29 6.07 19.22
CA ARG A 98 2.48 5.37 19.69
C ARG A 98 3.40 5.03 18.51
N LYS A 99 4.70 5.36 18.59
CA LYS A 99 5.63 5.18 17.47
C LYS A 99 5.90 3.72 17.12
N ASP A 100 5.87 2.84 18.11
CA ASP A 100 6.04 1.39 17.96
C ASP A 100 4.68 0.64 17.90
N PHE A 101 3.60 1.35 17.52
CA PHE A 101 2.29 0.73 17.33
C PHE A 101 2.36 -0.38 16.27
N PRO A 102 1.76 -1.56 16.52
CA PRO A 102 1.90 -2.69 15.62
C PRO A 102 1.23 -2.47 14.27
N THR A 103 1.81 -3.08 13.24
CA THR A 103 1.19 -3.19 11.92
C THR A 103 0.14 -4.30 11.95
N LEU A 104 -1.12 -3.92 11.72
CA LEU A 104 -2.28 -4.81 11.83
C LEU A 104 -3.15 -4.71 10.57
N ILE A 105 -3.96 -5.74 10.34
CA ILE A 105 -5.04 -5.66 9.34
C ILE A 105 -6.02 -4.54 9.69
N HIS A 106 -6.78 -4.06 8.69
CA HIS A 106 -7.69 -2.92 8.83
C HIS A 106 -7.00 -1.65 9.35
N GLN A 107 -5.89 -1.31 8.72
CA GLN A 107 -5.27 0.02 8.79
C GLN A 107 -5.39 0.69 7.42
N ASN A 108 -5.54 2.01 7.40
CA ASN A 108 -5.60 2.81 6.18
C ASN A 108 -4.19 3.15 5.68
N GLN A 109 -4.07 3.44 4.38
CA GLN A 109 -2.82 3.85 3.75
C GLN A 109 -2.28 5.13 4.42
N ARG A 110 -0.98 5.13 4.76
CA ARG A 110 -0.29 6.28 5.34
C ARG A 110 1.15 6.35 4.86
N GLY A 111 1.69 7.56 4.80
CA GLY A 111 3.09 7.77 4.44
C GLY A 111 4.05 7.19 5.49
N LYS A 112 5.29 6.89 5.06
CA LYS A 112 6.36 6.43 5.95
C LYS A 112 6.58 7.44 7.09
N GLY A 113 6.74 6.94 8.31
CA GLY A 113 6.96 7.78 9.49
C GLY A 113 5.73 8.55 9.97
N GLN A 114 4.53 8.16 9.56
CA GLN A 114 3.27 8.69 10.08
C GLN A 114 2.62 7.68 11.05
N PRO A 115 1.78 8.14 12.00
CA PRO A 115 1.01 7.24 12.86
C PRO A 115 0.09 6.33 12.05
N ALA A 116 -0.10 5.10 12.53
CA ALA A 116 -1.02 4.14 11.92
C ALA A 116 -2.45 4.70 11.96
N SER A 117 -3.16 4.62 10.83
CA SER A 117 -4.54 5.07 10.72
C SER A 117 -5.47 3.87 10.77
N LEU A 118 -6.44 3.84 11.68
CA LEU A 118 -7.32 2.69 11.86
C LEU A 118 -8.47 2.72 10.86
N CYS A 119 -8.71 1.61 10.18
CA CYS A 119 -9.91 1.39 9.37
C CYS A 119 -10.99 0.77 10.26
N LEU A 120 -11.95 1.58 10.69
CA LEU A 120 -13.01 1.12 11.60
C LEU A 120 -14.21 0.50 10.87
N TYR A 121 -14.39 0.79 9.58
CA TYR A 121 -15.59 0.46 8.82
C TYR A 121 -15.22 -0.09 7.45
N PHE A 122 -15.93 -1.14 7.03
CA PHE A 122 -15.83 -1.66 5.67
C PHE A 122 -16.81 -0.94 4.73
N GLU A 123 -17.94 -0.49 5.29
CA GLU A 123 -19.00 0.18 4.56
C GLU A 123 -18.62 1.59 4.10
N PRO A 124 -19.20 2.08 2.99
CA PRO A 124 -19.01 3.46 2.55
C PRO A 124 -19.39 4.48 3.63
N SER A 125 -18.70 5.63 3.66
CA SER A 125 -18.91 6.70 4.65
C SER A 125 -20.38 7.10 4.78
N ILE A 126 -21.08 7.27 3.66
CA ILE A 126 -22.50 7.63 3.63
C ILE A 126 -23.41 6.62 4.34
N SER A 127 -23.05 5.34 4.33
CA SER A 127 -23.81 4.28 5.02
C SER A 127 -23.54 4.33 6.53
N VAL A 128 -22.28 4.49 6.90
CA VAL A 128 -21.86 4.60 8.31
C VAL A 128 -22.50 5.82 8.97
N LEU A 129 -22.41 6.99 8.32
CA LEU A 129 -22.88 8.27 8.85
C LEU A 129 -24.37 8.31 9.18
N ARG A 130 -25.20 7.48 8.52
CA ARG A 130 -26.64 7.39 8.81
C ARG A 130 -26.96 6.93 10.23
N THR A 131 -26.06 6.17 10.85
CA THR A 131 -26.28 5.60 12.19
C THR A 131 -25.17 5.96 13.18
N TRP A 132 -24.25 6.80 12.73
CA TRP A 132 -23.08 7.23 13.48
C TRP A 132 -23.49 8.12 14.64
N THR A 133 -22.96 7.83 15.83
CA THR A 133 -23.00 8.72 16.98
C THR A 133 -21.64 8.69 17.66
N PRO A 134 -21.26 9.74 18.41
CA PRO A 134 -20.01 9.73 19.17
C PRO A 134 -19.83 8.50 20.06
N GLN A 135 -20.87 8.07 20.75
CA GLN A 135 -20.82 6.92 21.66
C GLN A 135 -20.58 5.61 20.91
N LYS A 136 -21.26 5.41 19.77
CA LYS A 136 -21.04 4.23 18.91
C LYS A 136 -19.63 4.24 18.31
N PHE A 137 -19.13 5.41 17.95
CA PHE A 137 -17.77 5.56 17.42
C PHE A 137 -16.70 5.19 18.46
N LEU A 138 -16.77 5.73 19.68
CA LEU A 138 -15.86 5.37 20.77
C LEU A 138 -15.93 3.87 21.09
N ARG A 139 -17.13 3.28 21.09
CA ARG A 139 -17.27 1.83 21.28
C ARG A 139 -16.67 1.02 20.13
N ARG A 140 -16.78 1.51 18.90
CA ARG A 140 -16.21 0.87 17.71
C ARG A 140 -14.68 0.84 17.77
N ILE A 141 -14.04 1.90 18.26
CA ILE A 141 -12.59 1.93 18.49
C ILE A 141 -12.18 0.85 19.49
N GLN A 142 -12.85 0.75 20.65
CA GLN A 142 -12.54 -0.29 21.64
C GLN A 142 -12.76 -1.69 21.09
N TRP A 143 -13.85 -1.91 20.35
CA TRP A 143 -14.12 -3.17 19.67
C TRP A 143 -13.00 -3.52 18.66
N TRP A 144 -12.52 -2.53 17.89
CA TRP A 144 -11.42 -2.72 16.95
C TRP A 144 -10.15 -3.18 17.68
N PHE A 145 -9.82 -2.56 18.81
CA PHE A 145 -8.67 -2.96 19.64
C PHE A 145 -8.81 -4.36 20.19
N GLU A 146 -9.96 -4.67 20.79
CA GLU A 146 -10.23 -5.97 21.36
C GLU A 146 -10.13 -7.08 20.29
N LYS A 147 -10.80 -6.92 19.15
CA LYS A 147 -10.77 -7.91 18.07
C LYS A 147 -9.41 -8.03 17.42
N SER A 148 -8.70 -6.92 17.21
CA SER A 148 -7.32 -6.95 16.72
C SER A 148 -6.39 -7.70 17.66
N SER A 149 -6.54 -7.49 18.97
CA SER A 149 -5.70 -8.16 19.99
C SER A 149 -5.86 -9.68 20.02
N LYS A 150 -6.99 -10.18 19.48
CA LYS A 150 -7.34 -11.60 19.40
C LYS A 150 -7.19 -12.18 17.98
N ASN A 151 -6.76 -11.37 17.00
CA ASN A 151 -6.76 -11.72 15.56
C ASN A 151 -8.15 -12.12 15.03
N GLU A 152 -9.21 -11.49 15.56
CA GLU A 152 -10.61 -11.76 15.23
C GLU A 152 -11.27 -10.62 14.45
N LEU A 153 -10.49 -9.63 14.00
CA LEU A 153 -11.03 -8.44 13.35
C LEU A 153 -11.58 -8.72 11.95
N HIS A 154 -11.01 -9.71 11.26
CA HIS A 154 -11.45 -10.15 9.94
C HIS A 154 -12.25 -11.45 10.10
N PRO A 155 -13.59 -11.41 9.99
CA PRO A 155 -14.42 -12.60 10.04
C PRO A 155 -14.06 -13.61 8.94
N ILE A 156 -14.43 -14.87 9.15
CA ILE A 156 -14.16 -15.97 8.21
C ILE A 156 -14.87 -15.74 6.86
N ASP A 157 -16.05 -15.13 6.89
CA ASP A 157 -16.89 -14.83 5.73
C ASP A 157 -16.49 -13.53 5.00
N GLN A 158 -15.60 -12.73 5.58
CA GLN A 158 -15.07 -11.55 4.90
C GLN A 158 -14.13 -11.98 3.74
N PRO A 159 -14.18 -11.32 2.57
CA PRO A 159 -13.26 -11.58 1.46
C PRO A 159 -11.80 -11.33 1.86
N VAL A 160 -10.87 -12.10 1.30
CA VAL A 160 -9.44 -11.88 1.50
C VAL A 160 -8.99 -10.47 1.13
N GLU A 161 -8.10 -9.92 1.95
CA GLU A 161 -7.50 -8.59 1.77
C GLU A 161 -6.64 -8.52 0.52
N SER A 162 -6.52 -7.33 -0.05
CA SER A 162 -5.59 -7.08 -1.15
C SER A 162 -4.17 -6.86 -0.63
N LEU A 163 -3.15 -7.22 -1.41
CA LEU A 163 -1.76 -7.04 -0.97
C LEU A 163 -1.35 -5.55 -0.94
N PHE A 164 -1.93 -4.72 -1.82
CA PHE A 164 -1.66 -3.29 -1.94
C PHE A 164 -2.93 -2.48 -1.80
N PHE A 165 -2.80 -1.22 -1.35
CA PHE A 165 -3.88 -0.27 -1.43
C PHE A 165 -4.19 0.05 -2.90
N ARG A 166 -5.43 0.45 -3.17
CA ARG A 166 -5.83 0.86 -4.52
C ARG A 166 -5.01 2.08 -4.94
N SER A 167 -4.31 1.99 -6.07
CA SER A 167 -3.60 3.14 -6.63
C SER A 167 -4.60 4.13 -7.23
N LYS A 168 -4.26 5.42 -7.17
CA LYS A 168 -4.94 6.45 -7.97
C LYS A 168 -4.55 6.41 -9.44
N PHE A 169 -3.50 5.67 -9.80
CA PHE A 169 -3.11 5.40 -11.18
C PHE A 169 -3.69 4.06 -11.62
N GLU A 170 -4.07 3.93 -12.89
CA GLU A 170 -4.70 2.71 -13.40
C GLU A 170 -3.99 2.23 -14.66
N LEU A 171 -3.82 0.93 -14.82
CA LEU A 171 -3.42 0.32 -16.09
C LEU A 171 -4.63 -0.42 -16.67
N ILE A 172 -5.06 0.01 -17.86
CA ILE A 172 -6.13 -0.62 -18.61
C ILE A 172 -5.53 -1.61 -19.61
N LEU A 173 -5.88 -2.88 -19.43
CA LEU A 173 -5.48 -3.97 -20.32
C LEU A 173 -6.51 -4.14 -21.46
N PRO A 174 -6.08 -4.57 -22.65
CA PRO A 174 -7.00 -4.86 -23.75
C PRO A 174 -7.89 -6.06 -23.41
N PHE A 175 -9.14 -6.09 -23.92
CA PHE A 175 -10.09 -7.16 -23.58
C PHE A 175 -9.60 -8.57 -23.97
N ASN A 176 -8.78 -8.67 -25.02
CA ASN A 176 -8.15 -9.89 -25.51
C ASN A 176 -6.70 -10.05 -25.03
N PHE A 177 -6.33 -9.43 -23.91
CA PHE A 177 -4.96 -9.41 -23.38
C PHE A 177 -4.33 -10.80 -23.27
N LYS A 178 -5.10 -11.80 -22.82
CA LYS A 178 -4.62 -13.19 -22.70
C LYS A 178 -4.16 -13.77 -24.04
N GLU A 179 -4.97 -13.61 -25.10
CA GLU A 179 -4.62 -14.07 -26.45
C GLU A 179 -3.40 -13.31 -27.02
N LEU A 180 -3.31 -12.01 -26.73
CA LEU A 180 -2.18 -11.18 -27.18
C LEU A 180 -0.87 -11.58 -26.51
N LYS A 181 -0.92 -11.98 -25.22
CA LYS A 181 0.21 -12.53 -24.47
C LYS A 181 0.67 -13.86 -25.07
N GLU A 182 -0.24 -14.79 -25.34
CA GLU A 182 0.08 -16.10 -25.95
C GLU A 182 0.77 -15.98 -27.31
N LYS A 183 0.49 -14.90 -28.06
CA LYS A 183 1.13 -14.59 -29.35
C LYS A 183 2.47 -13.84 -29.25
N ASN A 184 3.00 -13.61 -28.05
CA ASN A 184 4.21 -12.80 -27.80
C ASN A 184 4.15 -11.42 -28.47
N SER A 185 2.99 -10.76 -28.38
CA SER A 185 2.80 -9.44 -28.98
C SER A 185 3.65 -8.40 -28.25
N ASN A 186 4.25 -7.47 -28.99
CA ASN A 186 4.84 -6.28 -28.38
C ASN A 186 3.73 -5.34 -27.93
N PHE A 187 3.97 -4.62 -26.84
CA PHE A 187 3.02 -3.66 -26.31
C PHE A 187 3.60 -2.25 -26.26
N THR A 188 2.72 -1.26 -26.37
CA THR A 188 3.01 0.16 -26.10
C THR A 188 2.03 0.69 -25.07
N ILE A 189 2.43 1.76 -24.39
CA ILE A 189 1.60 2.39 -23.36
C ILE A 189 1.30 3.82 -23.79
N THR A 190 0.02 4.18 -23.77
CA THR A 190 -0.39 5.57 -23.86
C THR A 190 -0.95 6.04 -22.53
N ARG A 191 -0.71 7.30 -22.19
CA ARG A 191 -1.23 7.94 -20.98
C ARG A 191 -2.47 8.75 -21.33
N GLY A 192 -3.55 8.54 -20.56
CA GLY A 192 -4.76 9.35 -20.62
C GLY A 192 -4.63 10.68 -19.90
N SER A 193 -5.71 11.47 -19.90
CA SER A 193 -5.78 12.72 -19.15
C SER A 193 -5.71 12.49 -17.64
N VAL A 194 -5.24 13.51 -16.92
CA VAL A 194 -5.26 13.54 -15.45
C VAL A 194 -6.70 13.78 -14.98
N ARG A 195 -7.12 13.02 -13.98
CA ARG A 195 -8.43 13.12 -13.30
C ARG A 195 -8.38 14.12 -12.14
N GLN A 196 -9.54 14.41 -11.55
CA GLN A 196 -9.66 15.35 -10.42
C GLN A 196 -8.86 14.93 -9.17
N ASP A 197 -8.66 13.63 -8.96
CA ASP A 197 -7.86 13.06 -7.86
C ASP A 197 -6.34 13.07 -8.15
N GLU A 198 -5.90 13.80 -9.18
CA GLU A 198 -4.56 13.79 -9.75
C GLU A 198 -4.10 12.40 -10.27
N GLY A 199 -5.01 11.43 -10.30
CA GLY A 199 -4.80 10.12 -10.90
C GLY A 199 -4.83 10.18 -12.42
N PHE A 200 -4.39 9.11 -13.08
CA PHE A 200 -4.53 8.96 -14.53
C PHE A 200 -4.57 7.48 -14.91
N SER A 201 -5.16 7.18 -16.06
CA SER A 201 -5.13 5.84 -16.65
C SER A 201 -4.03 5.76 -17.71
N CYS A 202 -3.32 4.65 -17.72
CA CYS A 202 -2.47 4.20 -18.81
C CYS A 202 -3.17 3.07 -19.56
N PHE A 203 -3.04 3.04 -20.87
CA PHE A 203 -3.68 2.05 -21.73
C PHE A 203 -2.61 1.22 -22.42
N LEU A 204 -2.68 -0.10 -22.26
CA LEU A 204 -1.80 -1.04 -22.93
C LEU A 204 -2.37 -1.39 -24.31
N HIS A 205 -1.61 -1.12 -25.36
CA HIS A 205 -1.98 -1.43 -26.75
C HIS A 205 -1.00 -2.41 -27.35
N THR A 206 -1.41 -3.17 -28.36
CA THR A 206 -0.46 -3.86 -29.24
C THR A 206 0.38 -2.84 -29.99
N ASP A 207 1.70 -3.05 -30.04
CA ASP A 207 2.61 -2.16 -30.75
C ASP A 207 2.21 -2.06 -32.22
N ASN A 208 2.05 -0.83 -32.70
CA ASN A 208 1.91 -0.54 -34.12
C ASN A 208 3.21 0.14 -34.58
N PRO A 209 4.05 -0.54 -35.38
CA PRO A 209 5.36 -0.02 -35.78
C PRO A 209 5.31 1.33 -36.49
N LYS A 210 4.15 1.69 -37.07
CA LYS A 210 3.92 2.96 -37.76
C LYS A 210 3.68 4.15 -36.82
N ASP A 211 3.39 3.88 -35.55
CA ASP A 211 3.15 4.91 -34.55
C ASP A 211 4.45 5.28 -33.84
N GLN A 212 5.10 6.35 -34.32
CA GLN A 212 6.39 6.83 -33.82
C GLN A 212 6.27 7.72 -32.58
N ASN A 213 5.06 8.13 -32.20
CA ASN A 213 4.85 9.12 -31.14
C ASN A 213 4.65 8.53 -29.74
N ASN A 214 4.55 7.20 -29.61
CA ASN A 214 4.28 6.56 -28.32
C ASN A 214 5.56 6.03 -27.65
N SER A 215 5.67 6.27 -26.34
CA SER A 215 6.74 5.68 -25.52
C SER A 215 6.59 4.16 -25.50
N ARG A 216 7.61 3.44 -25.95
CA ARG A 216 7.63 1.98 -25.89
C ARG A 216 8.14 1.56 -24.53
N PHE A 217 7.35 0.77 -23.82
CA PHE A 217 7.77 0.15 -22.57
C PHE A 217 7.81 -1.34 -22.79
N ARG A 218 8.87 -1.97 -22.30
CA ARG A 218 8.96 -3.42 -22.34
C ARG A 218 7.95 -3.98 -21.36
N TYR A 219 7.22 -5.00 -21.76
CA TYR A 219 6.29 -5.68 -20.89
C TYR A 219 6.92 -6.97 -20.37
N ILE A 220 6.80 -7.21 -19.06
CA ILE A 220 7.10 -8.49 -18.44
C ILE A 220 6.01 -8.79 -17.42
N GLN A 221 5.55 -10.03 -17.39
CA GLN A 221 4.64 -10.52 -16.36
C GLN A 221 5.36 -11.50 -15.45
N LEU A 222 5.20 -11.30 -14.16
CA LEU A 222 5.72 -12.16 -13.12
C LEU A 222 4.52 -12.85 -12.45
N GLU A 223 4.45 -14.16 -12.58
CA GLU A 223 3.45 -15.00 -11.92
C GLU A 223 3.99 -15.36 -10.55
N LEU A 224 3.42 -14.78 -9.50
CA LEU A 224 3.89 -15.00 -8.14
C LEU A 224 3.34 -16.34 -7.60
N PRO A 225 4.06 -17.00 -6.67
CA PRO A 225 3.46 -18.05 -5.87
C PRO A 225 2.29 -17.50 -5.04
N PRO A 226 1.38 -18.36 -4.55
CA PRO A 226 0.26 -17.93 -3.73
C PRO A 226 0.71 -17.15 -2.49
N VAL A 227 0.07 -16.01 -2.24
CA VAL A 227 0.37 -15.09 -1.14
C VAL A 227 -0.77 -15.13 -0.13
N VAL A 228 -0.45 -15.41 1.13
CA VAL A 228 -1.44 -15.32 2.22
C VAL A 228 -1.80 -13.85 2.46
N HIS A 229 -3.09 -13.54 2.43
CA HIS A 229 -3.58 -12.18 2.69
C HIS A 229 -3.21 -11.72 4.10
N GLY A 230 -3.27 -10.41 4.33
CA GLY A 230 -3.00 -9.84 5.64
C GLY A 230 -2.97 -8.33 5.55
N VAL A 231 -2.00 -7.73 6.25
CA VAL A 231 -1.80 -6.27 6.22
C VAL A 231 -1.71 -5.78 4.77
N ILE A 232 -2.44 -4.73 4.43
CA ILE A 232 -2.32 -4.10 3.12
C ILE A 232 -1.06 -3.25 3.12
N ALA A 233 -0.17 -3.47 2.15
CA ALA A 233 1.09 -2.73 2.05
C ALA A 233 0.89 -1.39 1.34
N ASN A 234 1.65 -0.38 1.78
CA ASN A 234 1.82 0.86 1.02
C ASN A 234 2.54 0.58 -0.30
N ASP A 235 2.33 1.46 -1.29
CA ASP A 235 3.02 1.33 -2.56
C ASP A 235 4.53 1.58 -2.42
N PRO A 236 5.37 0.65 -2.91
CA PRO A 236 6.81 0.84 -2.92
C PRO A 236 7.16 1.96 -3.90
N SER A 237 8.08 2.84 -3.48
CA SER A 237 8.53 3.98 -4.28
C SER A 237 9.61 3.60 -5.30
N ASN A 238 10.22 2.43 -5.11
CA ASN A 238 11.30 1.92 -5.94
C ASN A 238 11.29 0.39 -5.98
N PHE A 239 12.04 -0.18 -6.92
CA PHE A 239 12.11 -1.62 -7.13
C PHE A 239 12.70 -2.37 -5.91
N GLY A 240 13.63 -1.76 -5.18
CA GLY A 240 14.19 -2.35 -3.95
C GLY A 240 13.14 -2.55 -2.85
N GLU A 241 12.31 -1.53 -2.61
CA GLU A 241 11.20 -1.61 -1.65
C GLU A 241 10.16 -2.66 -2.07
N LEU A 242 9.90 -2.83 -3.37
CA LEU A 242 9.02 -3.90 -3.86
C LEU A 242 9.60 -5.29 -3.57
N VAL A 243 10.91 -5.48 -3.79
CA VAL A 243 11.60 -6.73 -3.48
C VAL A 243 11.54 -7.03 -1.98
N ASP A 244 11.87 -6.07 -1.13
CA ASP A 244 11.85 -6.24 0.33
C ASP A 244 10.43 -6.59 0.82
N LEU A 245 9.41 -5.87 0.34
CA LEU A 245 8.01 -6.09 0.70
C LEU A 245 7.53 -7.52 0.36
N LEU A 246 7.91 -8.03 -0.81
CA LEU A 246 7.56 -9.38 -1.23
C LEU A 246 8.39 -10.44 -0.48
N LEU A 247 9.65 -10.15 -0.17
CA LEU A 247 10.50 -11.03 0.63
C LEU A 247 9.95 -11.21 2.05
N ASP A 248 9.43 -10.15 2.67
CA ASP A 248 8.74 -10.19 3.96
C ASP A 248 7.47 -11.08 3.92
N ARG A 249 6.95 -11.37 2.72
CA ARG A 249 5.85 -12.30 2.46
C ARG A 249 6.32 -13.70 2.04
N GLY A 250 7.63 -13.97 2.10
CA GLY A 250 8.22 -15.23 1.67
C GLY A 250 8.35 -15.39 0.15
N ILE A 251 8.25 -14.30 -0.62
CA ILE A 251 8.30 -14.31 -2.09
C ILE A 251 9.64 -13.74 -2.56
N ASP A 252 10.45 -14.57 -3.21
CA ASP A 252 11.69 -14.15 -3.84
C ASP A 252 11.41 -13.57 -5.24
N LEU A 253 11.16 -12.26 -5.31
CA LEU A 253 10.87 -11.58 -6.57
C LEU A 253 12.02 -11.66 -7.58
N ILE A 254 13.28 -11.70 -7.10
CA ILE A 254 14.46 -11.76 -7.99
C ILE A 254 14.51 -13.12 -8.69
N LYS A 255 14.17 -14.20 -7.99
CA LYS A 255 14.02 -15.53 -8.59
C LYS A 255 12.93 -15.56 -9.66
N GLU A 256 11.75 -14.98 -9.38
CA GLU A 256 10.67 -14.94 -10.38
C GLU A 256 11.04 -14.10 -11.60
N LEU A 257 11.75 -12.99 -11.39
CA LEU A 257 12.30 -12.19 -12.48
C LEU A 257 13.32 -12.97 -13.31
N LYS A 258 14.22 -13.74 -12.69
CA LYS A 258 15.18 -14.59 -13.39
C LYS A 258 14.48 -15.59 -14.31
N ILE A 259 13.44 -16.29 -13.81
CA ILE A 259 12.66 -17.25 -14.60
C ILE A 259 12.05 -16.56 -15.83
N ALA A 260 11.53 -15.34 -15.67
CA ALA A 260 10.95 -14.58 -16.77
C ALA A 260 12.02 -14.08 -17.77
N LEU A 261 13.19 -13.65 -17.28
CA LEU A 261 14.33 -13.26 -18.12
C LEU A 261 14.90 -14.44 -18.92
N ASP A 262 14.97 -15.63 -18.32
CA ASP A 262 15.43 -16.84 -19.02
C ASP A 262 14.54 -17.16 -20.21
N LYS A 263 13.22 -16.94 -20.12
CA LYS A 263 12.31 -17.09 -21.26
C LYS A 263 12.52 -16.02 -22.33
N LEU A 264 12.93 -14.82 -21.94
CA LEU A 264 13.12 -13.67 -22.84
C LEU A 264 14.46 -13.71 -23.59
N VAL A 265 15.51 -14.27 -22.98
CA VAL A 265 16.86 -14.33 -23.56
C VAL A 265 17.14 -15.75 -24.05
N THR A 266 17.32 -15.93 -25.35
CA THR A 266 17.69 -17.21 -25.98
C THR A 266 19.20 -17.45 -25.94
N GLU A 267 19.66 -18.64 -26.34
CA GLU A 267 21.10 -18.97 -26.43
C GLU A 267 21.86 -18.03 -27.40
N SER A 268 21.19 -17.52 -28.42
CA SER A 268 21.71 -16.53 -29.37
C SER A 268 21.81 -15.09 -28.80
N GLY A 269 21.34 -14.90 -27.56
CA GLY A 269 21.23 -13.61 -26.89
C GLY A 269 20.01 -12.80 -27.33
N ALA A 270 19.69 -11.76 -26.56
CA ALA A 270 18.62 -10.81 -26.85
C ALA A 270 19.18 -9.43 -27.24
N THR A 271 18.47 -8.70 -28.10
CA THR A 271 18.79 -7.30 -28.46
C THR A 271 17.68 -6.38 -27.99
N VAL A 272 18.03 -5.18 -27.52
CA VAL A 272 17.08 -4.12 -27.17
C VAL A 272 17.05 -3.11 -28.31
N PRO A 273 15.90 -2.86 -28.96
CA PRO A 273 15.74 -1.70 -29.82
C PRO A 273 15.94 -0.40 -29.03
N ASP A 274 16.61 0.59 -29.60
CA ASP A 274 17.00 1.84 -28.92
C ASP A 274 15.82 2.72 -28.44
N ASN A 275 14.57 2.34 -28.70
CA ASN A 275 13.38 3.15 -28.45
C ASN A 275 12.57 2.79 -27.20
N TYR A 276 13.01 1.80 -26.41
CA TYR A 276 12.37 1.49 -25.13
C TYR A 276 12.73 2.53 -24.06
N LYS A 277 11.72 3.05 -23.36
CA LYS A 277 11.83 4.08 -22.32
C LYS A 277 11.79 3.53 -20.89
N GLY A 278 11.62 2.22 -20.74
CA GLY A 278 11.51 1.55 -19.45
C GLY A 278 10.75 0.22 -19.56
N THR A 279 10.32 -0.29 -18.40
CA THR A 279 9.61 -1.57 -18.28
C THR A 279 8.31 -1.41 -17.50
N LEU A 280 7.25 -2.03 -18.00
CA LEU A 280 6.04 -2.32 -17.25
C LEU A 280 6.11 -3.76 -16.73
N ILE A 281 6.23 -3.89 -15.41
CA ILE A 281 6.22 -5.16 -14.70
C ILE A 281 4.79 -5.40 -14.21
N LEU A 282 4.13 -6.43 -14.73
CA LEU A 282 2.81 -6.86 -14.26
C LEU A 282 2.97 -8.04 -13.30
N LEU A 283 2.65 -7.84 -12.03
CA LEU A 283 2.54 -8.92 -11.07
C LEU A 283 1.16 -9.55 -11.20
N GLN A 284 1.12 -10.87 -11.37
CA GLN A 284 -0.07 -11.69 -11.16
C GLN A 284 0.09 -12.33 -9.78
N ILE A 285 -0.86 -12.04 -8.88
CA ILE A 285 -0.76 -12.32 -7.45
C ILE A 285 -1.96 -13.19 -7.04
N PRO A 286 -1.78 -14.52 -6.92
CA PRO A 286 -2.79 -15.40 -6.36
C PRO A 286 -2.87 -15.16 -4.86
N ILE A 287 -4.05 -14.80 -4.32
CA ILE A 287 -4.26 -14.54 -2.90
C ILE A 287 -4.96 -15.72 -2.24
N CYS A 288 -4.39 -16.18 -1.13
CA CYS A 288 -4.90 -17.23 -0.26
C CYS A 288 -5.30 -16.69 1.11
N ARG A 289 -6.21 -17.36 1.80
CA ARG A 289 -6.59 -17.02 3.18
C ARG A 289 -5.59 -17.52 4.21
N ALA A 290 -5.05 -18.71 3.99
CA ALA A 290 -4.06 -19.32 4.85
C ALA A 290 -3.02 -20.08 4.02
N ILE A 291 -1.94 -20.48 4.68
CA ILE A 291 -0.93 -21.36 4.08
C ILE A 291 -1.64 -22.63 3.59
N ASP A 292 -1.32 -23.07 2.39
CA ASP A 292 -1.89 -24.23 1.70
C ASP A 292 -3.41 -24.19 1.47
N SER A 293 -4.07 -23.04 1.67
CA SER A 293 -5.46 -22.87 1.26
C SER A 293 -5.57 -22.67 -0.26
N PRO A 294 -6.71 -23.01 -0.88
CA PRO A 294 -6.97 -22.64 -2.27
C PRO A 294 -6.82 -21.13 -2.50
N VAL A 295 -6.48 -20.76 -3.72
CA VAL A 295 -6.52 -19.36 -4.18
C VAL A 295 -7.98 -18.91 -4.18
N GLU A 296 -8.27 -17.85 -3.44
CA GLU A 296 -9.60 -17.24 -3.38
C GLU A 296 -9.76 -16.09 -4.39
N LYS A 297 -8.65 -15.43 -4.75
CA LYS A 297 -8.67 -14.25 -5.63
C LYS A 297 -7.39 -14.13 -6.43
N GLU A 298 -7.52 -13.81 -7.71
CA GLU A 298 -6.39 -13.40 -8.55
C GLU A 298 -6.31 -11.87 -8.60
N LEU A 299 -5.18 -11.29 -8.20
CA LEU A 299 -4.93 -9.86 -8.28
C LEU A 299 -3.85 -9.53 -9.31
N TYR A 300 -4.00 -8.36 -9.94
CA TYR A 300 -2.97 -7.81 -10.82
C TYR A 300 -2.49 -6.47 -10.26
N ARG A 301 -1.17 -6.30 -10.21
CA ARG A 301 -0.53 -5.03 -9.82
C ARG A 301 0.54 -4.69 -10.83
N ALA A 302 0.54 -3.48 -11.38
CA ALA A 302 1.54 -3.10 -12.35
C ALA A 302 2.51 -2.06 -11.78
N PHE A 303 3.78 -2.19 -12.15
CA PHE A 303 4.84 -1.26 -11.78
C PHE A 303 5.54 -0.78 -13.04
N LEU A 304 5.52 0.53 -13.27
CA LEU A 304 6.26 1.16 -14.36
C LEU A 304 7.60 1.65 -13.82
N THR A 305 8.69 1.17 -14.42
CA THR A 305 10.05 1.57 -14.06
C THR A 305 10.77 2.15 -15.29
N PRO A 306 11.62 3.19 -15.13
CA PRO A 306 12.31 3.82 -16.27
C PRO A 306 13.49 3.00 -16.80
N ILE A 307 13.88 1.90 -16.14
CA ILE A 307 14.92 0.98 -16.61
C ILE A 307 14.33 -0.13 -17.51
N ASP A 308 15.03 -0.49 -18.59
CA ASP A 308 14.71 -1.68 -19.37
C ASP A 308 15.03 -2.96 -18.57
N ILE A 309 14.18 -3.97 -18.65
CA ILE A 309 14.30 -5.18 -17.83
C ILE A 309 15.60 -5.94 -18.06
N LEU A 310 16.19 -5.85 -19.26
CA LEU A 310 17.44 -6.52 -19.56
C LEU A 310 18.62 -5.79 -18.92
N ASP A 311 18.59 -4.45 -18.89
CA ASP A 311 19.57 -3.67 -18.14
C ASP A 311 19.40 -3.87 -16.63
N LEU A 312 18.16 -3.98 -16.13
CA LEU A 312 17.91 -4.36 -14.74
C LEU A 312 18.46 -5.76 -14.43
N GLY A 313 18.29 -6.71 -15.36
CA GLY A 313 18.87 -8.05 -15.26
C GLY A 313 20.40 -8.05 -15.19
N VAL A 314 21.07 -7.11 -15.86
CA VAL A 314 22.53 -6.91 -15.73
C VAL A 314 22.88 -6.32 -14.36
N GLU A 315 22.14 -5.34 -13.86
CA GLU A 315 22.39 -4.77 -12.53
C GLU A 315 22.15 -5.77 -11.38
N LEU A 316 21.31 -6.78 -11.62
CA LEU A 316 21.04 -7.89 -10.71
C LEU A 316 21.99 -9.09 -10.91
N ASP A 317 23.01 -8.96 -11.78
CA ASP A 317 23.95 -10.02 -12.16
C ASP A 317 23.28 -11.28 -12.77
N LEU A 318 22.03 -11.17 -13.23
CA LEU A 318 21.26 -12.24 -13.90
C LEU A 318 21.62 -12.37 -15.38
N LEU A 319 22.05 -11.27 -16.00
CA LEU A 319 22.42 -11.19 -17.42
C LEU A 319 23.81 -10.55 -17.58
N ILE A 320 24.45 -10.85 -18.70
CA ILE A 320 25.70 -10.20 -19.13
C ILE A 320 25.43 -9.48 -20.45
N LYS A 321 25.90 -8.23 -20.56
CA LYS A 321 25.83 -7.43 -21.78
C LYS A 321 27.16 -7.48 -22.53
N MET A 322 27.17 -8.02 -23.75
CA MET A 322 28.34 -8.07 -24.64
C MET A 322 27.92 -7.67 -26.06
N ASP A 323 28.67 -6.78 -26.70
CA ASP A 323 28.42 -6.33 -28.09
C ASP A 323 26.95 -5.93 -28.37
N ARG A 324 26.35 -5.17 -27.44
CA ARG A 324 24.94 -4.72 -27.46
C ARG A 324 23.90 -5.85 -27.43
N LYS A 325 24.33 -7.08 -27.11
CA LYS A 325 23.48 -8.23 -26.85
C LYS A 325 23.51 -8.61 -25.38
N TYR A 326 22.43 -9.21 -24.93
CA TYR A 326 22.25 -9.68 -23.56
C TYR A 326 22.26 -11.21 -23.57
N TYR A 327 23.01 -11.80 -22.65
CA TYR A 327 23.17 -13.24 -22.51
C TYR A 327 22.84 -13.65 -21.07
N ARG A 328 22.31 -14.86 -20.90
CA ARG A 328 22.08 -15.42 -19.56
C ARG A 328 23.41 -15.56 -18.82
N ASN A 329 23.46 -15.10 -17.57
CA ASN A 329 24.63 -15.32 -16.73
C ASN A 329 24.55 -16.72 -16.09
N THR A 330 25.23 -17.71 -16.69
CA THR A 330 25.25 -19.09 -16.20
C THR A 330 26.35 -19.35 -15.17
N LEU A 331 27.21 -18.38 -14.88
CA LEU A 331 28.32 -18.49 -13.93
C LEU A 331 27.90 -18.29 -12.46
N LEU A 332 26.61 -18.44 -12.12
CA LEU A 332 26.13 -18.32 -10.75
C LEU A 332 26.67 -19.48 -9.88
N LEU A 333 27.90 -19.30 -9.39
CA LEU A 333 28.49 -20.01 -8.27
C LEU A 333 27.71 -19.62 -7.00
N THR A 334 26.88 -20.55 -6.55
CA THR A 334 26.44 -20.90 -5.18
C THR A 334 26.44 -19.93 -3.98
N ASP A 335 26.97 -18.71 -4.01
CA ASP A 335 26.89 -17.75 -2.90
C ASP A 335 26.52 -16.35 -3.42
N ASN A 336 25.23 -16.02 -3.29
CA ASN A 336 24.60 -14.78 -3.71
C ASN A 336 25.19 -13.55 -2.97
N GLN A 337 25.96 -12.72 -3.68
CA GLN A 337 26.00 -11.29 -3.41
C GLN A 337 25.79 -10.56 -4.73
N ILE A 338 24.60 -9.97 -4.90
CA ILE A 338 24.42 -8.96 -5.95
C ILE A 338 25.37 -7.83 -5.58
N LEU A 339 26.44 -7.66 -6.36
CA LEU A 339 27.56 -6.77 -5.99
C LEU A 339 27.16 -5.29 -6.10
N ASN A 340 26.16 -5.01 -6.94
CA ASN A 340 25.65 -3.68 -7.21
C ASN A 340 24.30 -3.46 -6.52
N ASN A 341 24.14 -2.35 -5.79
CA ASN A 341 22.86 -1.99 -5.15
C ASN A 341 22.07 -0.92 -5.92
N ARG A 342 22.56 -0.49 -7.09
CA ARG A 342 21.90 0.54 -7.91
C ARG A 342 20.46 0.17 -8.27
N TRP A 343 20.22 -1.12 -8.55
CA TRP A 343 18.91 -1.65 -8.92
C TRP A 343 17.82 -1.33 -7.90
N ARG A 344 18.19 -1.23 -6.61
CA ARG A 344 17.25 -0.95 -5.52
C ARG A 344 16.59 0.42 -5.67
N THR A 345 17.29 1.38 -6.24
CA THR A 345 16.87 2.79 -6.27
C THR A 345 16.05 3.18 -7.50
N HIS A 346 15.84 2.27 -8.46
CA HIS A 346 15.01 2.57 -9.63
C HIS A 346 13.59 2.86 -9.20
N LEU A 347 13.15 4.09 -9.47
CA LEU A 347 11.79 4.53 -9.18
C LEU A 347 10.78 3.61 -9.86
N SER A 348 9.68 3.36 -9.16
CA SER A 348 8.56 2.58 -9.67
C SER A 348 7.25 3.29 -9.39
N THR A 349 6.44 3.47 -10.43
CA THR A 349 5.07 3.96 -10.27
C THR A 349 4.12 2.77 -10.25
N ALA A 350 3.35 2.62 -9.16
CA ALA A 350 2.37 1.54 -8.99
C ALA A 350 1.01 1.91 -9.59
N PHE A 351 0.42 0.99 -10.35
CA PHE A 351 -0.90 1.09 -10.98
C PHE A 351 -1.81 -0.02 -10.44
#